data_AF-A0A3M9XUU9-F1
#
_entry.id   AF-A0A3M9XUU9-F1
#
_cell.length_a   1.000
_cell.length_b   1.000
_cell.length_c   1.000
_cell.angle_alpha   90.00
_cell.angle_beta   90.00
_cell.angle_gamma   90.00
#
_symmetry.space_group_name_H-M   'P 1'
#
loop_
_entity.id
_entity.type
_entity.pdbx_description
1 polymer ?
#
loop_
_entity_poly.entity_id
_entity_poly.type
_entity_poly.pdbx_seq_one_letter_code
_entity_poly.pdbx_strand_id
1 'polypeptide(L)'
;MFESWRLIEDRAHAEAVARGWWTDIETGESLIGKRNVGEMLMLIVSEASEAMESHRKNENDDKLPHRPGIEVELADAIIRIGDLGRALGLDVAGALVEKMRFNRVREDHSIEARKAAGGKAY
;
A
#
# COMPACT_ATOMS: atom_id res chain seq x y z
N MET A 1 -10.83 1.50 -12.77
CA MET A 1 -10.41 1.80 -11.37
C MET A 1 -10.43 0.52 -10.54
N PHE A 2 -11.58 -0.13 -10.36
CA PHE A 2 -11.66 -1.40 -9.60
C PHE A 2 -10.81 -2.54 -10.19
N GLU A 3 -10.99 -2.84 -11.48
CA GLU A 3 -10.23 -3.89 -12.18
C GLU A 3 -8.72 -3.62 -12.17
N SER A 4 -8.32 -2.36 -12.28
CA SER A 4 -6.91 -1.96 -12.27
C SER A 4 -6.25 -2.27 -10.92
N TRP A 5 -6.97 -2.12 -9.82
CA TRP A 5 -6.44 -2.41 -8.49
C TRP A 5 -6.32 -3.91 -8.23
N ARG A 6 -7.33 -4.69 -8.62
CA ARG A 6 -7.25 -6.16 -8.53
C ARG A 6 -6.07 -6.72 -9.30
N LEU A 7 -5.81 -6.17 -10.49
CA LEU A 7 -4.64 -6.54 -11.29
C LEU A 7 -3.32 -6.24 -10.57
N ILE A 8 -3.22 -5.09 -9.90
CA ILE A 8 -2.02 -4.72 -9.13
C ILE A 8 -1.83 -5.69 -7.96
N GLU A 9 -2.88 -5.98 -7.20
CA GLU A 9 -2.86 -6.94 -6.09
C GLU A 9 -2.40 -8.33 -6.56
N ASP A 10 -3.01 -8.85 -7.63
CA ASP A 10 -2.69 -10.15 -8.21
C ASP A 10 -1.23 -10.21 -8.66
N ARG A 11 -0.76 -9.15 -9.32
CA ARG A 11 0.59 -9.10 -9.86
C ARG A 11 1.64 -8.99 -8.76
N ALA A 12 1.43 -8.10 -7.79
CA ALA A 12 2.32 -7.93 -6.64
C ALA A 12 2.46 -9.25 -5.87
N HIS A 13 1.34 -9.92 -5.59
CA HIS A 13 1.36 -11.19 -4.89
C HIS A 13 2.03 -12.31 -5.70
N ALA A 14 1.70 -12.44 -6.99
CA ALA A 14 2.31 -13.44 -7.85
C ALA A 14 3.83 -13.27 -7.97
N GLU A 15 4.33 -12.03 -8.08
CA GLU A 15 5.77 -11.75 -8.10
C GLU A 15 6.43 -12.05 -6.75
N ALA A 16 5.79 -11.71 -5.63
CA ALA A 16 6.30 -12.02 -4.30
C ALA A 16 6.43 -13.54 -4.09
N VAL A 17 5.39 -14.31 -4.45
CA VAL A 17 5.40 -15.79 -4.42
C VAL A 17 6.51 -16.34 -5.31
N ALA A 18 6.63 -15.85 -6.55
CA ALA A 18 7.64 -16.31 -7.50
C ALA A 18 9.09 -16.04 -7.03
N ARG A 19 9.28 -15.02 -6.19
CA ARG A 19 10.57 -14.68 -5.56
C ARG A 19 10.80 -15.37 -4.22
N GLY A 20 9.88 -16.23 -3.78
CA GLY A 20 10.01 -17.00 -2.54
C GLY A 20 9.62 -16.24 -1.27
N TRP A 21 9.02 -15.04 -1.36
CA TRP A 21 8.60 -14.29 -0.17
C TRP A 21 7.48 -14.97 0.63
N TRP A 22 6.78 -15.90 0.01
CA TRP A 22 5.71 -16.69 0.62
C TRP A 22 5.99 -18.20 0.60
N THR A 23 7.28 -18.56 0.48
CA THR A 23 7.74 -19.94 0.48
C THR A 23 8.90 -20.04 1.46
N ASP A 24 8.84 -21.00 2.37
CA ASP A 24 9.99 -21.34 3.19
C ASP A 24 11.08 -21.92 2.26
N ILE A 25 12.21 -21.21 2.15
CA ILE A 25 13.23 -21.54 1.15
C ILE A 25 14.01 -22.82 1.46
N GLU A 26 13.98 -23.29 2.71
CA GLU A 26 14.67 -24.50 3.15
C GLU A 26 13.78 -25.74 2.94
N THR A 27 12.48 -25.62 3.21
CA THR A 27 11.52 -26.73 3.19
C THR A 27 10.63 -26.76 1.95
N GLY A 28 10.52 -25.64 1.23
CA GLY A 28 9.58 -25.45 0.12
C GLY A 28 8.13 -25.27 0.55
N GLU A 29 7.83 -25.21 1.85
CA GLU A 29 6.46 -25.04 2.33
C GLU A 29 5.90 -23.66 2.03
N SER A 30 4.60 -23.59 1.72
CA SER A 30 3.92 -22.30 1.60
C SER A 30 3.81 -21.61 2.96
N LEU A 31 4.16 -20.32 2.99
CA LEU A 31 3.99 -19.39 4.10
C LEU A 31 2.77 -18.48 3.93
N ILE A 32 1.96 -18.66 2.87
CA ILE A 32 0.73 -17.89 2.65
C ILE A 32 -0.19 -18.08 3.86
N GLY A 33 -0.62 -16.97 4.46
CA GLY A 33 -1.42 -16.97 5.69
C GLY A 33 -0.69 -17.41 6.97
N LYS A 34 0.61 -17.74 6.89
CA LYS A 34 1.41 -18.20 8.05
C LYS A 34 2.42 -17.16 8.56
N ARG A 35 2.80 -16.17 7.73
CA ARG A 35 3.74 -15.11 8.14
C ARG A 35 3.14 -14.22 9.23
N ASN A 36 3.99 -13.61 10.04
CA ASN A 36 3.57 -12.66 11.08
C ASN A 36 3.00 -11.39 10.43
N VAL A 37 1.69 -11.16 10.58
CA VAL A 37 1.01 -10.00 9.98
C VAL A 37 1.56 -8.67 10.51
N GLY A 38 1.98 -8.60 11.77
CA GLY A 38 2.57 -7.40 12.36
C GLY A 38 3.87 -6.99 11.66
N GLU A 39 4.75 -7.95 11.38
CA GLU A 39 5.98 -7.69 10.61
C GLU A 39 5.67 -7.21 9.19
N MET A 40 4.70 -7.84 8.52
CA MET A 40 4.28 -7.44 7.17
C MET A 40 3.68 -6.02 7.15
N LEU A 41 2.92 -5.66 8.18
CA LEU A 41 2.41 -4.29 8.34
C LEU A 41 3.54 -3.29 8.57
N MET A 42 4.58 -3.66 9.33
CA MET A 42 5.74 -2.78 9.54
C MET A 42 6.57 -2.57 8.26
N LEU A 43 6.59 -3.53 7.33
CA LEU A 43 7.16 -3.30 5.99
C LEU A 43 6.37 -2.26 5.20
N ILE A 44 5.04 -2.17 5.35
CA ILE A 44 4.26 -1.10 4.71
C ILE A 44 4.59 0.26 5.36
N VAL A 45 4.78 0.28 6.68
CA VAL A 45 5.16 1.50 7.42
C VAL A 45 6.55 1.99 7.01
N SER A 46 7.49 1.11 6.68
CA SER A 46 8.82 1.52 6.20
C SER A 46 8.71 2.26 4.86
N GLU A 47 7.94 1.75 3.89
CA GLU A 47 7.81 2.43 2.57
C GLU A 47 7.20 3.85 2.73
N ALA A 48 6.25 4.01 3.65
CA ALA A 48 5.70 5.34 3.97
C ALA A 48 6.73 6.28 4.62
N SER A 49 7.66 5.73 5.41
CA SER A 49 8.76 6.49 6.02
C SER A 49 9.82 6.86 4.98
N GLU A 50 10.11 5.97 4.03
CA GLU A 50 11.01 6.22 2.90
C GLU A 50 10.43 7.31 1.99
N ALA A 51 9.13 7.26 1.67
CA ALA A 51 8.45 8.32 0.92
C ALA A 51 8.57 9.70 1.59
N MET A 52 8.45 9.77 2.92
CA MET A 52 8.64 11.00 3.70
C MET A 52 10.07 11.51 3.58
N GLU A 53 11.05 10.62 3.68
CA GLU A 53 12.47 10.96 3.58
C GLU A 53 12.85 11.45 2.16
N SER A 54 12.41 10.76 1.11
CA SER A 54 12.61 11.17 -0.28
C SER A 54 11.98 12.53 -0.56
N HIS A 55 10.78 12.80 -0.03
CA HIS A 55 10.15 14.11 -0.12
C HIS A 55 10.95 15.20 0.62
N ARG A 56 11.45 14.91 1.83
CA ARG A 56 12.28 15.84 2.61
C ARG A 56 13.57 16.22 1.88
N LYS A 57 14.19 15.26 1.18
CA LYS A 57 15.40 15.47 0.39
C LYS A 57 15.14 16.04 -1.00
N ASN A 58 13.91 15.92 -1.49
CA ASN A 58 13.51 16.31 -2.86
C ASN A 58 14.40 15.62 -3.92
N GLU A 59 14.64 14.32 -3.74
CA GLU A 59 15.48 13.50 -4.62
C GLU A 59 14.67 12.57 -5.53
N ASN A 60 15.27 12.15 -6.64
CA ASN A 60 14.74 11.08 -7.47
C ASN A 60 15.09 9.72 -6.87
N ASP A 61 14.34 8.67 -7.23
CA ASP A 61 14.60 7.31 -6.76
C ASP A 61 15.92 6.74 -7.30
N ASP A 62 16.62 5.95 -6.49
CA ASP A 62 17.91 5.36 -6.87
C ASP A 62 17.76 4.28 -7.95
N LYS A 63 16.62 3.56 -7.97
CA LYS A 63 16.37 2.42 -8.88
C LYS A 63 15.68 2.87 -10.17
N LEU A 64 14.89 3.95 -10.09
CA LEU A 64 14.19 4.62 -11.17
C LEU A 64 14.57 6.12 -11.21
N PRO A 65 15.81 6.49 -11.61
CA PRO A 65 16.35 7.86 -11.48
C PRO A 65 15.61 8.97 -12.23
N HIS A 66 14.65 8.60 -13.08
CA HIS A 66 13.79 9.51 -13.84
C HIS A 66 12.49 9.85 -13.11
N ARG A 67 12.23 9.27 -11.93
CA ARG A 67 11.02 9.51 -11.13
C ARG A 67 11.38 10.11 -9.77
N PRO A 68 10.55 11.00 -9.20
CA PRO A 68 10.70 11.47 -7.83
C PRO A 68 10.68 10.29 -6.84
N GLY A 69 11.56 10.29 -5.85
CA GLY A 69 11.64 9.20 -4.86
C GLY A 69 10.32 8.98 -4.12
N ILE A 70 9.65 10.06 -3.69
CA ILE A 70 8.32 9.99 -3.07
C ILE A 70 7.29 9.25 -3.94
N GLU A 71 7.35 9.40 -5.27
CA GLU A 71 6.41 8.72 -6.17
C GLU A 71 6.64 7.21 -6.17
N VAL A 72 7.91 6.80 -6.17
CA VAL A 72 8.30 5.39 -6.21
C VAL A 72 8.02 4.71 -4.87
N GLU A 73 8.34 5.35 -3.75
CA GLU A 73 8.10 4.77 -2.42
C GLU A 73 6.60 4.63 -2.09
N LEU A 74 5.77 5.55 -2.58
CA LEU A 74 4.31 5.39 -2.51
C LEU A 74 3.81 4.21 -3.36
N ALA A 75 4.47 3.94 -4.49
CA ALA A 75 4.16 2.76 -5.30
C ALA A 75 4.59 1.46 -4.59
N ASP A 76 5.75 1.46 -3.92
CA ASP A 76 6.21 0.33 -3.11
C ASP A 76 5.23 0.05 -1.96
N ALA A 77 4.72 1.07 -1.27
CA ALA A 77 3.67 0.91 -0.27
C ALA A 77 2.40 0.23 -0.86
N ILE A 78 1.98 0.62 -2.06
CA ILE A 78 0.85 0.01 -2.76
C ILE A 78 1.12 -1.47 -3.07
N ILE A 79 2.31 -1.81 -3.53
CA ILE A 79 2.73 -3.19 -3.83
C ILE A 79 2.66 -4.04 -2.55
N ARG A 80 3.19 -3.56 -1.43
CA ARG A 80 3.14 -4.26 -0.14
C ARG A 80 1.71 -4.47 0.36
N ILE A 81 0.86 -3.45 0.24
CA ILE A 81 -0.56 -3.55 0.62
C ILE A 81 -1.28 -4.59 -0.23
N GLY A 82 -1.04 -4.59 -1.55
CA GLY A 82 -1.66 -5.53 -2.47
C GLY A 82 -1.23 -6.97 -2.23
N ASP A 83 0.07 -7.20 -2.06
CA ASP A 83 0.63 -8.51 -1.73
C ASP A 83 0.05 -9.07 -0.42
N LEU A 84 0.09 -8.27 0.67
CA LEU A 84 -0.47 -8.69 1.95
C LEU A 84 -1.98 -8.95 1.86
N GLY A 85 -2.71 -8.08 1.16
CA GLY A 85 -4.15 -8.24 0.94
C GLY A 85 -4.49 -9.58 0.30
N ARG A 86 -3.75 -9.97 -0.75
CA ARG A 86 -3.92 -11.28 -1.40
C ARG A 86 -3.51 -12.45 -0.53
N ALA A 87 -2.37 -12.35 0.15
CA ALA A 87 -1.90 -13.41 1.03
C ALA A 87 -2.87 -13.71 2.18
N LEU A 88 -3.67 -12.72 2.60
CA LEU A 88 -4.70 -12.85 3.62
C LEU A 88 -6.11 -13.13 3.07
N GLY A 89 -6.29 -13.20 1.74
CA GLY A 89 -7.59 -13.41 1.11
C GLY A 89 -8.58 -12.25 1.28
N LEU A 90 -8.08 -11.02 1.41
CA LEU A 90 -8.90 -9.82 1.60
C LEU A 90 -9.30 -9.16 0.27
N ASP A 91 -10.52 -8.59 0.21
CA ASP A 91 -10.97 -7.75 -0.91
C ASP A 91 -10.62 -6.27 -0.66
N VAL A 92 -9.32 -5.95 -0.68
CA VAL A 92 -8.85 -4.58 -0.47
C VAL A 92 -9.33 -3.66 -1.62
N ALA A 93 -9.39 -4.16 -2.85
CA ALA A 93 -10.02 -3.48 -3.99
C ALA A 93 -11.46 -3.04 -3.72
N GLY A 94 -12.29 -3.96 -3.22
CA GLY A 94 -13.69 -3.70 -2.86
C GLY A 94 -13.80 -2.66 -1.76
N ALA A 95 -13.04 -2.88 -0.68
CA ALA A 95 -13.00 -1.97 0.46
C ALA A 95 -12.57 -0.55 0.05
N LEU A 96 -11.58 -0.42 -0.85
CA LEU A 96 -11.13 0.86 -1.38
C LEU A 96 -12.26 1.61 -2.11
N VAL A 97 -12.94 0.93 -3.04
CA VAL A 97 -14.04 1.55 -3.82
C VAL A 97 -15.19 1.95 -2.92
N GLU A 98 -15.60 1.09 -2.00
CA GLU A 98 -16.67 1.38 -1.04
C GLU A 98 -16.30 2.54 -0.12
N LYS A 99 -15.07 2.54 0.40
CA LYS A 99 -14.60 3.61 1.29
C LYS A 99 -14.50 4.95 0.57
N MET A 100 -14.06 4.97 -0.69
CA MET A 100 -14.05 6.18 -1.50
C MET A 100 -15.47 6.72 -1.75
N ARG A 101 -16.46 5.85 -2.00
CA ARG A 101 -17.86 6.25 -2.14
C ARG A 101 -18.40 6.85 -0.85
N PHE A 102 -18.14 6.21 0.29
CA PHE A 102 -18.51 6.74 1.60
C PHE A 102 -17.84 8.09 1.89
N ASN A 103 -16.53 8.21 1.65
CA ASN A 103 -15.78 9.44 1.91
C ASN A 103 -16.29 10.66 1.10
N ARG A 104 -16.96 10.45 -0.04
CA ARG A 104 -17.56 11.54 -0.83
C ARG A 104 -18.76 12.19 -0.15
N VAL A 105 -19.47 11.45 0.70
CA VAL A 105 -20.68 11.92 1.40
C VAL A 105 -20.42 12.11 2.89
N ARG A 106 -19.18 11.97 3.33
CA ARG A 106 -18.78 12.05 4.73
C ARG A 106 -18.75 13.51 5.19
N GLU A 107 -19.59 13.85 6.18
CA GLU A 107 -19.83 15.24 6.61
C GLU A 107 -18.56 15.98 7.07
N ASP A 108 -17.67 15.35 7.85
CA ASP A 108 -16.42 15.97 8.33
C ASP A 108 -15.33 16.10 7.25
N HIS A 109 -15.58 15.59 6.04
CA HIS A 109 -14.71 15.76 4.88
C HIS A 109 -15.22 16.85 3.93
N SER A 110 -16.39 17.45 4.22
CA SER A 110 -16.88 18.63 3.49
C SER A 110 -15.90 19.79 3.58
N ILE A 111 -15.91 20.67 2.58
CA ILE A 111 -15.04 21.85 2.56
C ILE A 111 -15.37 22.75 3.75
N GLU A 112 -16.65 22.88 4.05
CA GLU A 112 -17.20 23.64 5.17
C GLU A 112 -16.68 23.10 6.50
N ALA A 113 -16.74 21.77 6.73
CA ALA A 113 -16.25 21.15 7.96
C ALA A 113 -14.72 21.25 8.09
N ARG A 114 -13.97 21.17 6.98
CA ARG A 114 -12.51 21.34 7.01
C ARG A 114 -12.08 22.79 7.29
N LYS A 115 -12.87 23.77 6.87
CA LYS A 115 -12.61 25.21 7.13
C LYS A 115 -13.05 25.67 8.52
N ALA A 116 -13.94 24.92 9.19
CA ALA A 116 -14.41 25.24 10.53
C ALA A 116 -13.27 25.18 11.57
N ALA A 117 -13.43 25.90 12.69
CA ALA A 117 -12.48 25.86 13.79
C ALA A 117 -12.37 24.43 14.35
N GLY A 118 -11.15 23.87 14.38
CA GLY A 118 -10.90 22.48 14.75
C GLY A 118 -11.10 21.46 13.62
N GLY A 119 -11.34 21.91 12.38
CA GLY A 119 -11.36 21.06 11.20
C GLY A 119 -10.02 20.37 10.95
N LYS A 120 -10.05 19.19 10.32
CA LYS A 120 -8.84 18.41 9.98
C LYS A 120 -7.91 19.21 9.05
N ALA A 121 -6.71 19.52 9.55
CA ALA A 121 -5.71 20.34 8.86
C ALA A 121 -4.48 19.55 8.35
N TYR A 122 -4.29 18.33 8.84
CA TYR A 122 -3.23 17.39 8.45
C TYR A 122 -3.79 15.97 8.45
#